data_AF-E8N8S6-F1
#
_entry.id   AF-E8N8S6-F1
#
_cell.length_a   1.000
_cell.length_b   1.000
_cell.length_c   1.000
_cell.angle_alpha   90.00
_cell.angle_beta   90.00
_cell.angle_gamma   90.00
#
_symmetry.space_group_name_H-M   'P 1'
#
loop_
_entity.id
_entity.type
_entity.pdbx_description
1 polymer ?
#
loop_
_entity_poly.entity_id
_entity_poly.type
_entity_poly.pdbx_seq_one_letter_code
_entity_poly.pdbx_strand_id
1 'polypeptide(L)'
;MAPTATDPTATLWLVDGTPTRLVYAGRRWRVTDTPTHLEGPGWSAPLEPHEPAAGWRLQATDTAGASFVFDVYRVGDAWHVHRSYG
;
A
#
# COMPACT_ATOMS: atom_id res chain seq x y z
N MET A 1 6.84 12.81 -23.74
CA MET A 1 5.94 12.15 -22.77
C MET A 1 6.81 11.32 -21.85
N ALA A 2 6.85 11.63 -20.56
CA ALA A 2 7.48 10.74 -19.59
C ALA A 2 6.55 9.53 -19.36
N PRO A 3 7.06 8.31 -19.15
CA PRO A 3 6.19 7.21 -18.75
C PRO A 3 5.54 7.60 -17.42
N THR A 4 4.21 7.69 -17.39
CA THR A 4 3.45 7.64 -16.14
C THR A 4 3.77 6.28 -15.53
N ALA A 5 4.74 6.25 -14.61
CA ALA A 5 5.06 5.04 -13.89
C ALA A 5 3.88 4.76 -12.95
N THR A 6 2.90 4.00 -13.43
CA THR A 6 1.80 3.54 -12.60
C THR A 6 2.38 2.65 -11.51
N ASP A 7 2.20 3.05 -10.25
CA ASP A 7 2.64 2.25 -9.12
C ASP A 7 2.07 0.82 -9.23
N PRO A 8 2.88 -0.20 -8.96
CA PRO A 8 2.49 -1.59 -9.14
C PRO A 8 1.27 -1.94 -8.28
N THR A 9 0.28 -2.57 -8.93
CA THR A 9 -0.97 -2.98 -8.29
C THR A 9 -0.71 -4.02 -7.21
N ALA A 10 -1.46 -3.88 -6.12
CA ALA A 10 -1.48 -4.80 -5.00
C ALA A 10 -2.90 -5.25 -4.68
N THR A 11 -3.02 -6.36 -3.95
CA THR A 11 -4.26 -6.74 -3.30
C THR A 11 -4.09 -6.58 -1.81
N LEU A 12 -4.95 -5.77 -1.19
CA LEU A 12 -4.95 -5.54 0.25
C LEU A 12 -6.24 -6.13 0.84
N TRP A 13 -6.08 -6.96 1.87
CA TRP A 13 -7.19 -7.47 2.65
C TRP A 13 -7.38 -6.62 3.90
N LEU A 14 -8.63 -6.26 4.16
CA LEU A 14 -9.04 -5.45 5.29
C LEU A 14 -9.92 -6.31 6.22
N VAL A 15 -9.74 -6.17 7.52
CA VAL A 15 -10.68 -6.66 8.55
C VAL A 15 -11.11 -5.44 9.35
N ASP A 16 -12.42 -5.20 9.44
CA ASP A 16 -12.98 -4.01 10.09
C ASP A 16 -12.35 -2.69 9.58
N GLY A 17 -12.08 -2.62 8.27
CA GLY A 17 -11.44 -1.46 7.63
C GLY A 17 -9.93 -1.33 7.86
N THR A 18 -9.30 -2.26 8.58
CA THR A 18 -7.86 -2.23 8.89
C THR A 18 -7.08 -3.27 8.08
N PRO A 19 -5.92 -2.94 7.49
CA PRO A 19 -5.10 -3.89 6.73
C PRO A 19 -4.65 -5.11 7.55
N THR A 20 -4.76 -6.31 6.97
CA THR A 20 -4.32 -7.57 7.60
C THR A 20 -3.43 -8.43 6.72
N ARG A 21 -3.54 -8.29 5.40
CA ARG A 21 -2.72 -9.04 4.43
C ARG A 21 -2.50 -8.20 3.17
N LEU A 22 -1.34 -8.39 2.55
CA LEU A 22 -0.96 -7.77 1.29
C LEU A 22 -0.44 -8.85 0.33
N VAL A 23 -0.83 -8.78 -0.93
CA VAL A 23 -0.16 -9.49 -2.03
C VAL A 23 0.44 -8.45 -2.95
N TYR A 24 1.77 -8.52 -3.08
CA TYR A 24 2.55 -7.55 -3.82
C TYR A 24 3.80 -8.21 -4.40
N ALA A 25 4.13 -7.88 -5.66
CA ALA A 25 5.29 -8.43 -6.38
C ALA A 25 5.36 -9.96 -6.36
N GLY A 26 4.21 -10.64 -6.50
CA GLY A 26 4.11 -12.10 -6.48
C GLY A 26 4.30 -12.74 -5.09
N ARG A 27 4.46 -11.94 -4.03
CA ARG A 27 4.65 -12.40 -2.66
C ARG A 27 3.42 -12.12 -1.80
N ARG A 28 3.22 -12.99 -0.81
CA ARG A 28 2.22 -12.84 0.24
C ARG A 28 2.89 -12.27 1.49
N TRP A 29 2.32 -11.20 2.00
CA TRP A 29 2.81 -10.48 3.17
C TRP A 29 1.72 -10.47 4.22
N ARG A 30 2.06 -10.88 5.45
CA ARG A 30 1.18 -10.78 6.61
C ARG A 30 1.47 -9.48 7.33
N VAL A 31 0.46 -8.65 7.58
CA VAL A 31 0.63 -7.46 8.41
C VAL A 31 1.03 -7.89 9.82
N THR A 32 2.11 -7.31 10.34
CA THR A 32 2.69 -7.68 11.64
C THR A 32 2.71 -6.52 12.65
N ASP A 33 2.35 -5.31 12.23
CA ASP A 33 2.15 -4.14 13.09
C ASP A 33 0.68 -3.71 13.19
N THR A 34 0.45 -2.57 13.85
CA THR A 34 -0.81 -1.83 13.80
C THR A 34 -0.72 -0.83 12.64
N PRO A 35 -1.48 -1.02 11.54
CA PRO A 35 -1.43 -0.11 10.40
C PRO A 35 -1.79 1.32 10.78
N THR A 36 -1.09 2.27 10.17
CA THR A 36 -1.35 3.70 10.35
C THR A 36 -2.13 4.22 9.16
N HIS A 37 -3.32 4.77 9.40
CA HIS A 37 -4.07 5.44 8.35
C HIS A 37 -3.35 6.74 8.00
N LEU A 38 -3.16 6.96 6.73
CA LEU A 38 -2.45 8.12 6.23
C LEU A 38 -3.54 9.08 5.71
N GLU A 39 -3.86 10.12 6.50
CA GLU A 39 -4.83 11.17 6.15
C GLU A 39 -4.11 12.53 6.06
N GLY A 40 -4.43 13.31 5.02
CA GLY A 40 -4.26 14.77 5.06
C GLY A 40 -3.46 15.42 3.93
N PRO A 41 -3.47 16.78 3.89
CA PRO A 41 -2.94 17.62 2.81
C PRO A 41 -1.41 17.65 2.64
N GLY A 42 -0.68 16.72 3.28
CA GLY A 42 0.76 16.51 3.12
C GLY A 42 1.11 15.15 2.52
N TRP A 43 0.13 14.25 2.37
CA TRP A 43 0.34 13.03 1.62
C TRP A 43 0.15 13.30 0.13
N SER A 44 1.26 13.38 -0.59
CA SER A 44 1.27 13.26 -2.06
C SER A 44 1.48 11.80 -2.44
N ALA A 45 0.38 11.05 -2.64
CA ALA A 45 0.44 9.98 -3.64
C ALA A 45 0.84 10.64 -4.99
N PRO A 46 1.56 9.95 -5.89
CA PRO A 46 1.93 10.54 -7.17
C PRO A 46 0.66 11.10 -7.83
N LEU A 47 0.74 12.38 -8.17
CA LEU A 47 -0.31 13.25 -8.70
C LEU A 47 -0.88 12.67 -10.00
N GLU A 48 -1.77 11.69 -9.90
CA GLU A 48 -2.78 11.42 -10.93
C GLU A 48 -4.06 12.18 -10.56
N PRO A 49 -4.94 12.54 -11.50
CA PRO A 49 -6.13 13.39 -11.29
C PRO A 49 -7.23 12.76 -10.39
N HIS A 50 -6.88 11.72 -9.65
CA HIS A 50 -7.75 10.99 -8.74
C HIS A 50 -7.14 11.11 -7.35
N GLU A 51 -7.72 11.99 -6.54
CA GLU A 51 -7.37 12.13 -5.13
C GLU A 51 -7.44 10.73 -4.47
N PRO A 52 -6.36 10.24 -3.84
CA PRO A 52 -6.36 8.91 -3.25
C PRO A 52 -7.46 8.83 -2.20
N ALA A 53 -8.40 7.90 -2.39
CA ALA A 53 -9.60 7.81 -1.56
C ALA A 53 -9.30 7.29 -0.14
N ALA A 54 -8.20 6.54 0.02
CA ALA A 54 -7.71 6.01 1.29
C ALA A 54 -6.26 5.55 1.14
N GLY A 55 -5.52 5.49 2.25
CA GLY A 55 -4.26 4.79 2.24
C GLY A 55 -3.63 4.55 3.61
N TRP A 56 -2.63 3.67 3.62
CA TRP A 56 -2.08 3.07 4.82
C TRP A 56 -0.57 2.96 4.75
N ARG A 57 0.06 3.11 5.91
CA ARG A 57 1.38 2.55 6.18
C ARG A 57 1.22 1.28 7.00
N LEU A 58 1.88 0.20 6.58
CA LEU A 58 1.83 -1.09 7.26
C LEU A 58 3.18 -1.79 7.19
N GLN A 59 3.60 -2.43 8.28
CA GLN A 59 4.68 -3.39 8.26
C GLN A 59 4.11 -4.77 7.97
N ALA A 60 4.72 -5.49 7.04
CA ALA A 60 4.34 -6.86 6.74
C ALA A 60 5.55 -7.77 6.54
N THR A 61 5.37 -9.03 6.95
CA THR A 61 6.38 -10.07 6.90
C THR A 61 5.97 -11.16 5.92
N ASP A 62 6.88 -11.56 5.02
CA ASP A 62 6.63 -12.65 4.08
C ASP A 62 6.84 -14.03 4.72
N THR A 63 6.58 -15.10 3.94
CA THR A 63 6.72 -16.49 4.42
C THR A 63 8.17 -16.91 4.66
N ALA A 64 9.15 -16.17 4.12
CA ALA A 64 10.57 -16.38 4.36
C ALA A 64 11.08 -15.57 5.58
N GLY A 65 10.21 -14.78 6.23
CA GLY A 65 10.55 -13.97 7.39
C GLY A 65 11.05 -12.56 7.06
N ALA A 66 11.06 -12.17 5.78
CA ALA A 66 11.48 -10.84 5.38
C ALA A 66 10.41 -9.81 5.76
N SER A 67 10.79 -8.75 6.47
CA SER A 67 9.86 -7.72 6.96
C SER A 67 10.11 -6.40 6.26
N PHE A 68 9.04 -5.80 5.75
CA PHE A 68 9.08 -4.54 5.02
C PHE A 68 7.95 -3.62 5.48
N VAL A 69 8.17 -2.32 5.41
CA VAL A 69 7.13 -1.29 5.55
C VAL A 69 6.63 -0.91 4.17
N PHE A 70 5.31 -0.91 3.98
CA PHE A 70 4.64 -0.55 2.74
C PHE A 70 3.79 0.70 2.95
N ASP A 71 3.94 1.67 2.05
CA ASP A 71 2.95 2.73 1.86
C ASP A 71 2.03 2.31 0.71
N VAL A 72 0.75 2.14 1.01
CA VAL A 72 -0.27 1.73 0.04
C VAL A 72 -1.39 2.75 -0.06
N TYR A 73 -1.93 2.94 -1.26
CA TYR A 73 -3.03 3.86 -1.49
C TYR A 73 -4.03 3.27 -2.49
N ARG A 74 -5.28 3.75 -2.43
CA ARG A 74 -6.37 3.28 -3.29
C ARG A 74 -6.69 4.31 -4.38
N VAL A 75 -6.70 3.85 -5.63
CA VAL A 75 -7.20 4.61 -6.80
C VAL A 75 -8.34 3.82 -7.42
N GLY A 76 -9.55 4.41 -7.42
CA GLY A 76 -10.76 3.67 -7.77
C GLY A 76 -10.94 2.44 -6.87
N ASP A 77 -10.95 1.24 -7.45
CA ASP A 77 -11.08 -0.04 -6.73
C ASP A 77 -9.75 -0.78 -6.53
N ALA A 78 -8.65 -0.24 -7.02
CA ALA A 78 -7.34 -0.89 -6.96
C ALA A 78 -6.47 -0.30 -5.83
N TRP A 79 -5.71 -1.19 -5.17
CA TRP A 79 -4.64 -0.80 -4.26
C TRP A 79 -3.32 -0.76 -5.01
N HIS A 80 -2.47 0.21 -4.65
CA HIS A 80 -1.15 0.42 -5.24
C HIS A 80 -0.11 0.53 -4.13
N VAL A 81 1.09 0.01 -4.35
CA VAL A 81 2.24 0.21 -3.46
C VAL A 81 3.04 1.40 -3.95
N HIS A 82 3.06 2.48 -3.16
CA HIS A 82 3.87 3.65 -3.46
C HIS A 82 5.34 3.42 -3.12
N ARG A 83 5.63 2.87 -1.93
CA ARG A 83 6.98 2.64 -1.43
C ARG A 83 7.03 1.38 -0.59
N SER A 84 8.15 0.68 -0.66
CA SER A 84 8.49 -0.45 0.21
C SER A 84 9.89 -0.24 0.78
N TYR A 85 10.02 -0.36 2.10
CA TYR A 85 11.26 -0.18 2.85
C TYR A 85 11.59 -1.47 3.60
N GLY A 86 12.85 -1.92 3.61
CA GLY A 86 13.29 -3.14 4.30
C GLY A 86 14.65 -3.00 4.95
#